data_AF-A0AAD3VQ78-F1
#
_entry.id   AF-A0AAD3VQ78-F1
#
_cell.length_a   1.000
_cell.length_b   1.000
_cell.length_c   1.000
_cell.angle_alpha   90.00
_cell.angle_beta   90.00
_cell.angle_gamma   90.00
#
_symmetry.space_group_name_H-M   'P 1'
#
loop_
_entity.id
_entity.type
_entity.pdbx_description
1 polymer ?
#
loop_
_entity_poly.entity_id
_entity_poly.type
_entity_poly.pdbx_seq_one_letter_code
_entity_poly.pdbx_strand_id
1 'polypeptide(L)' 'MDKKQLIDLGEQLRGIGHRRRELAERVYAEAQEGDTEESRELYEELAYVTTQAIELMQRQRDILQDAVNRTSPKG' A
#
# COMPACT_ATOMS: atom_id res chain seq x y z
N MET A 1 -21.62 -7.69 -3.57
CA MET A 1 -20.16 -7.44 -3.40
C MET A 1 -19.44 -8.70 -3.81
N ASP A 2 -18.43 -8.60 -4.67
CA ASP A 2 -17.67 -9.79 -5.09
C ASP A 2 -16.58 -10.10 -4.06
N LYS A 3 -16.77 -11.20 -3.30
CA LYS A 3 -15.80 -11.70 -2.30
C LYS A 3 -14.41 -11.88 -2.91
N LYS A 4 -14.33 -12.25 -4.20
CA LYS A 4 -13.07 -12.44 -4.90
C LYS A 4 -12.28 -11.13 -5.00
N GLN A 5 -12.94 -10.02 -5.33
CA GLN A 5 -12.29 -8.72 -5.46
C GLN A 5 -11.64 -8.25 -4.15
N LEU A 6 -12.29 -8.47 -3.00
CA LEU A 6 -11.73 -8.11 -1.70
C LEU A 6 -10.52 -8.99 -1.33
N ILE A 7 -10.57 -10.29 -1.64
CA ILE A 7 -9.46 -11.22 -1.39
C ILE A 7 -8.26 -10.85 -2.27
N ASP A 8 -8.48 -10.66 -3.57
CA ASP A 8 -7.43 -10.29 -4.52
C ASP A 8 -6.75 -8.97 -4.13
N LEU A 9 -7.52 -8.01 -3.61
CA LEU A 9 -7.00 -6.74 -3.15
C LEU A 9 -6.25 -6.86 -1.81
N GLY A 10 -6.69 -7.75 -0.92
CA GLY A 10 -5.96 -8.11 0.29
C GLY A 10 -4.58 -8.74 0.01
N GLU A 11 -4.50 -9.65 -0.95
CA GLU A 11 -3.21 -10.25 -1.37
C GLU A 11 -2.27 -9.21 -1.99
N GLN A 12 -2.79 -8.29 -2.81
CA GLN A 12 -2.00 -7.17 -3.35
C GLN A 12 -1.48 -6.26 -2.23
N LEU A 13 -2.32 -5.91 -1.26
CA LEU A 13 -1.93 -5.10 -0.09
C LEU A 13 -0.86 -5.79 0.76
N ARG A 14 -0.96 -7.11 0.91
CA ARG A 14 0.06 -7.89 1.62
C ARG A 14 1.39 -7.87 0.87
N GLY A 15 1.39 -8.14 -0.43
CA GLY A 15 2.59 -8.13 -1.25
C GLY A 15 3.29 -6.78 -1.24
N ILE A 16 2.52 -5.69 -1.43
CA ILE A 16 3.09 -4.35 -1.43
C ILE A 16 3.57 -3.91 -0.04
N GLY A 17 2.89 -4.36 1.02
CA GLY A 17 3.31 -4.12 2.40
C GLY A 17 4.66 -4.76 2.72
N HIS A 18 4.92 -5.98 2.23
CA HIS A 18 6.22 -6.63 2.34
C HIS A 18 7.31 -5.83 1.65
N ARG A 19 7.13 -5.49 0.37
CA ARG A 19 8.11 -4.70 -0.39
C ARG A 19 8.39 -3.33 0.24
N ARG A 20 7.35 -2.64 0.71
CA ARG A 20 7.49 -1.34 1.40
C ARG A 20 8.34 -1.46 2.66
N ARG A 21 8.16 -2.55 3.42
CA ARG A 21 8.95 -2.81 4.63
C ARG A 21 10.42 -3.03 4.29
N GLU A 22 10.72 -3.88 3.32
CA GLU A 22 12.09 -4.16 2.88
C GLU A 22 12.80 -2.89 2.42
N LEU A 23 12.12 -2.05 1.63
CA LEU A 23 12.66 -0.76 1.19
C LEU A 23 12.91 0.20 2.36
N ALA A 24 12.02 0.26 3.35
CA ALA A 24 12.22 1.10 4.53
C ALA A 24 13.42 0.64 5.37
N GLU A 25 13.63 -0.68 5.50
CA GLU A 25 14.79 -1.25 6.17
C GLU A 25 16.10 -0.90 5.43
N ARG A 26 16.12 -0.99 4.09
CA ARG A 26 17.26 -0.59 3.25
C ARG A 26 17.56 0.91 3.35
N VAL A 27 16.55 1.76 3.22
CA VAL A 27 16.68 3.22 3.39
C VAL A 27 17.30 3.58 4.74
N TYR A 28 16.89 2.91 5.82
CA TYR A 28 17.44 3.16 7.15
C TYR A 28 18.91 2.75 7.26
N ALA A 29 19.31 1.65 6.61
CA ALA A 29 20.70 1.21 6.57
C ALA A 29 21.58 2.19 5.77
N GLU A 30 21.19 2.54 4.53
CA GLU A 30 21.97 3.42 3.66
C GLU A 30 22.12 4.84 4.21
N ALA A 31 21.08 5.36 4.87
CA ALA A 31 21.15 6.68 5.51
C ALA A 31 22.24 6.77 6.61
N GLN A 32 22.71 5.63 7.14
CA GLN A 32 23.83 5.58 8.09
C GLN A 32 25.19 5.49 7.40
N GLU A 33 25.25 4.99 6.15
CA GLU A 33 26.49 4.72 5.41
C GLU A 33 26.95 5.93 4.57
N GLY A 34 26.07 6.90 4.34
CA GLY A 34 26.42 8.21 3.78
C GLY A 34 26.50 8.27 2.25
N ASP A 35 26.09 7.22 1.55
CA ASP A 35 25.98 7.23 0.09
C ASP A 35 24.70 7.96 -0.34
N THR A 36 24.85 9.04 -1.10
CA THR A 36 23.76 9.98 -1.40
C THR A 36 22.98 9.67 -2.66
N GLU A 37 23.56 8.92 -3.60
CA GLU A 37 22.89 8.57 -4.86
C GLU A 37 22.03 7.33 -4.69
N GLU A 38 22.58 6.25 -4.12
CA GLU A 38 21.81 5.02 -3.82
C GLU A 38 20.69 5.29 -2.80
N SER A 39 20.96 6.10 -1.77
CA SER A 39 19.92 6.52 -0.82
C SER A 39 18.76 7.21 -1.53
N ARG A 40 19.05 8.09 -2.50
CA ARG A 40 18.01 8.83 -3.22
C ARG A 40 17.11 7.89 -4.02
N GLU A 41 17.68 6.94 -4.75
CA GLU A 41 16.89 5.96 -5.52
C GLU A 41 15.99 5.13 -4.60
N LEU A 42 16.50 4.72 -3.43
CA LEU A 42 15.71 3.99 -2.43
C LEU A 42 14.56 4.82 -1.86
N TYR A 43 14.77 6.11 -1.60
CA TYR A 43 13.71 7.02 -1.16
C TYR A 43 12.63 7.17 -2.24
N GLU A 44 13.04 7.33 -3.50
CA GLU A 44 12.10 7.44 -4.64
C GLU A 44 11.30 6.14 -4.82
N GLU A 45 11.94 4.98 -4.71
CA GLU A 45 11.26 3.68 -4.78
C GLU A 45 10.30 3.47 -3.60
N LEU A 46 10.72 3.81 -2.38
CA LEU A 46 9.88 3.71 -1.19
C LEU A 46 8.65 4.63 -1.30
N ALA A 47 8.83 5.85 -1.80
CA ALA A 47 7.74 6.79 -2.04
C ALA A 47 6.75 6.25 -3.09
N TYR A 48 7.25 5.67 -4.17
CA TYR A 48 6.44 5.05 -5.22
C TYR A 48 5.61 3.88 -4.68
N VAL A 49 6.25 2.93 -4.01
CA VAL A 49 5.57 1.75 -3.44
C VAL A 49 4.56 2.15 -2.37
N THR A 50 4.86 3.17 -1.57
CA THR A 50 3.94 3.73 -0.58
C THR A 50 2.71 4.35 -1.24
N THR A 51 2.89 5.08 -2.36
CA THR A 51 1.77 5.65 -3.13
C THR A 51 0.84 4.56 -3.66
N GLN A 52 1.40 3.52 -4.26
CA GLN A 52 0.62 2.37 -4.73
C GLN A 52 -0.15 1.67 -3.58
N ALA A 53 0.46 1.55 -2.40
CA ALA A 53 -0.21 0.97 -1.23
C ALA A 53 -1.40 1.83 -0.78
N ILE A 54 -1.25 3.15 -0.79
CA ILE A 54 -2.33 4.10 -0.46
C ILE A 54 -3.49 3.96 -1.44
N GLU A 55 -3.22 3.89 -2.75
CA GLU A 55 -4.24 3.72 -3.78
C GLU A 55 -5.03 2.41 -3.59
N LEU A 56 -4.34 1.31 -3.28
CA LEU A 56 -4.99 0.04 -2.98
C LEU A 56 -5.86 0.12 -1.71
N MET A 57 -5.37 0.77 -0.65
CA MET A 57 -6.14 0.95 0.58
C MET A 57 -7.38 1.83 0.36
N GLN A 58 -7.26 2.90 -0.44
CA GLN A 58 -8.39 3.74 -0.83
C GLN A 58 -9.43 2.94 -1.59
N ARG A 59 -9.02 2.14 -2.58
CA ARG A 59 -9.92 1.26 -3.32
C ARG A 59 -10.60 0.22 -2.42
N GLN A 60 -9.89 -0.35 -1.44
CA GLN A 60 -10.49 -1.26 -0.46
C GLN A 60 -11.59 -0.57 0.34
N ARG A 61 -11.28 0.62 0.88
CA ARG A 61 -12.20 1.44 1.67
C ARG A 61 -13.46 1.77 0.86
N ASP A 62 -13.31 2.19 -0.38
CA ASP A 62 -14.44 2.58 -1.22
C ASP A 62 -15.38 1.39 -1.50
N ILE A 63 -14.83 0.20 -1.75
CA ILE A 63 -15.63 -1.04 -1.88
C ILE A 63 -16.41 -1.36 -0.60
N LEU A 64 -15.75 -1.22 0.56
CA LEU A 64 -16.38 -1.47 1.87
C LEU A 64 -17.48 -0.44 2.17
N GLN A 65 -17.23 0.84 1.88
CA GLN A 65 -18.20 1.91 2.08
C GLN A 65 -19.42 1.71 1.19
N ASP A 66 -19.23 1.33 -0.07
CA ASP A 66 -20.31 0.98 -0.99
C ASP A 66 -21.14 -0.20 -0.47
N ALA A 67 -20.48 -1.21 0.12
CA ALA A 67 -21.16 -2.35 0.71
C ALA A 67 -22.05 -1.92 1.89
N VAL A 68 -21.51 -1.11 2.81
CA VAL A 68 -22.27 -0.55 3.94
C VAL A 68 -23.48 0.22 3.46
N ASN A 69 -23.29 1.14 2.51
CA ASN A 69 -24.35 1.99 1.96
C ASN A 69 -25.49 1.19 1.30
N ARG A 70 -25.19 0.02 0.70
CA ARG A 70 -26.19 -0.87 0.11
C ARG A 70 -26.94 -1.71 1.14
N THR A 71 -26.34 -1.97 2.30
CA THR A 71 -26.93 -2.76 3.38
C THR A 71 -27.72 -1.95 4.39
N SER A 72 -27.51 -0.63 4.46
CA SER A 72 -28.35 0.28 5.25
C SER A 72 -29.67 0.53 4.53
N PRO A 73 -30.84 0.16 5.10
CA PRO A 73 -32.12 0.54 4.51
C PRO A 73 -32.24 2.05 4.52
N LYS A 74 -32.58 2.66 3.37
CA LYS A 74 -33.06 4.04 3.37
C LYS A 74 -34.35 4.05 4.18
N GLY A 75 -34.31 4.66 5.36
CA GLY A 75 -35.51 5.00 6.13
C GLY A 75 -36.39 5.98 5.37
#